data_AF-Q95FY6-F1
#
_entry.id   AF-Q95FY6-F1
#
_cell.length_a   1.000
_cell.length_b   1.000
_cell.length_c   1.000
_cell.angle_alpha   90.00
_cell.angle_beta   90.00
_cell.angle_gamma   90.00
#
_symmetry.space_group_name_H-M   'P 1'
#
loop_
_entity.id
_entity.type
_entity.pdbx_description
1 polymer ?
#
loop_
_entity_poly.entity_id
_entity_poly.type
_entity_poly.pdbx_seq_one_letter_code
_entity_poly.pdbx_strand_id
1 'polypeptide(L)'
;MNINIKSEFTRYLNQYSSLNGNTKGFTWQVKPGNTGTFQTPSYFLRSFRKIKPYLEQYLTKDFRYDWLFKQWNSIHNLSHFVPMQKRFRIQNFKTVSQACKMVRIPRTEPFLKQLFEDRYNITLPSDNPVSAQDVTLSDFACFDRYESNKQFKINNAEAFYRALDKTLIMSGFMQKVPFKLKSIDEAIKSLPSNTSSCYPTMGKKNTEEALTYAKSFVKKMLSLRNNPYAMMNILYSHFCVVFHRVQVVVENLKPFGATTKVRQVFGVPFGILILEVMLFGNFIRTASRSSKVFTMGLTRLQVSDLIKKLRAKNFQYVVCGDFSKFDSTIPPQLIELYYSGLIQCSGLPERYKSLASCLSFWSTFTPFMGKDLNVRYMLGGNVSGSFLTSALNSFVSCFVINYAYYRYFGSFPSENDLFILGDDFILGINDKGFLKFLAAEFKNFNIILNVSKTRVADSSNQDDITFLGFNWNLLSEPDQSLEWICAHTVFPERTIEGISGYDRVLARMCSVIFQIKSGPVFFDRFIFYSNKKLQKQLVESNYKLKIRLVKDDGMLSNIVIPFDTFYHANWTLF
;
A
#
# COMPACT_ATOMS: atom_id res chain seq x y z
N MET A 1 9.93 3.77 39.11
CA MET A 1 10.58 4.93 38.46
C MET A 1 9.93 5.15 37.09
N ASN A 2 9.07 6.16 36.94
CA ASN A 2 8.44 6.52 35.66
C ASN A 2 9.40 7.42 34.86
N ILE A 3 10.27 6.82 34.05
CA ILE A 3 11.08 7.58 33.09
C ILE A 3 10.19 7.91 31.90
N ASN A 4 9.99 9.21 31.63
CA ASN A 4 9.22 9.69 30.48
C ASN A 4 10.02 9.48 29.18
N ILE A 5 9.95 8.26 28.65
CA ILE A 5 10.62 7.75 27.43
C ILE A 5 10.39 8.66 26.22
N LYS A 6 9.28 9.40 26.19
CA LYS A 6 8.96 10.36 25.11
C LYS A 6 9.99 11.50 25.04
N SER A 7 10.56 11.93 26.16
CA SER A 7 11.49 13.07 26.22
C SER A 7 12.92 12.72 25.77
N GLU A 8 13.48 11.61 26.27
CA GLU A 8 14.81 11.11 25.91
C GLU A 8 14.89 10.67 24.43
N PHE A 9 13.83 10.02 23.94
CA PHE A 9 13.76 9.55 22.54
C PHE A 9 13.61 10.71 21.54
N THR A 10 12.87 11.76 21.91
CA THR A 10 12.73 12.99 21.10
C THR A 10 14.05 13.77 21.03
N ARG A 11 14.82 13.80 22.12
CA ARG A 11 16.14 14.47 22.18
C ARG A 11 17.16 13.84 21.23
N TYR A 12 17.21 12.50 21.18
CA TYR A 12 18.14 11.76 20.31
C TYR A 12 17.82 11.91 18.81
N LEU A 13 16.53 12.07 18.46
CA LEU A 13 16.09 12.24 17.07
C LEU A 13 16.37 13.65 16.51
N ASN A 14 16.25 14.68 17.35
CA ASN A 14 16.48 16.07 16.92
C ASN A 14 17.96 16.36 16.60
N GLN A 15 18.91 15.77 17.34
CA GLN A 15 20.35 15.93 17.11
C GLN A 15 20.84 15.34 15.78
N TYR A 16 20.11 14.40 15.16
CA TYR A 16 20.54 13.69 13.94
C TYR A 16 19.90 14.22 12.65
N SER A 17 18.89 15.09 12.76
CA SER A 17 18.22 15.70 11.60
C SER A 17 19.12 16.65 10.79
N SER A 18 20.28 17.03 11.35
CA SER A 18 21.25 17.96 10.78
C SER A 18 22.27 17.34 9.79
N LEU A 19 22.22 16.02 9.53
CA LEU A 19 23.27 15.30 8.77
C LEU A 19 22.93 14.93 7.31
N ASN A 20 21.75 15.30 6.79
CA ASN A 20 21.39 15.00 5.40
C ASN A 20 21.65 16.20 4.47
N GLY A 21 22.78 16.15 3.76
CA GLY A 21 23.13 17.11 2.71
C GLY A 21 22.17 17.09 1.51
N ASN A 22 21.90 18.27 0.96
CA ASN A 22 21.00 18.51 -0.16
C ASN A 22 21.50 17.90 -1.48
N THR A 23 20.92 16.79 -1.90
CA THR A 23 20.91 16.39 -3.33
C THR A 23 19.49 16.58 -3.86
N LYS A 24 19.25 17.66 -4.62
CA LYS A 24 17.95 17.94 -5.24
C LYS A 24 17.68 16.97 -6.40
N GLY A 25 16.43 16.48 -6.49
CA GLY A 25 15.95 15.66 -7.61
C GLY A 25 15.85 16.43 -8.93
N PHE A 26 15.80 15.71 -10.04
CA PHE A 26 15.73 16.28 -11.40
C PHE A 26 14.27 16.50 -11.81
N THR A 27 13.92 17.71 -12.23
CA THR A 27 12.58 18.08 -12.71
C THR A 27 12.59 18.48 -14.19
N TRP A 28 11.54 18.12 -14.91
CA TRP A 28 11.37 18.40 -16.34
C TRP A 28 10.21 19.35 -16.61
N GLN A 29 10.46 20.59 -17.01
CA GLN A 29 9.37 21.48 -17.45
C GLN A 29 8.86 21.08 -18.84
N VAL A 30 7.62 20.58 -18.91
CA VAL A 30 6.95 20.28 -20.18
C VAL A 30 6.20 21.52 -20.68
N LYS A 31 6.67 22.14 -21.77
CA LYS A 31 5.86 23.11 -22.55
C LYS A 31 5.11 22.38 -23.68
N PRO A 32 3.87 22.78 -24.02
CA PRO A 32 3.16 22.23 -25.19
C PRO A 32 4.02 22.35 -26.45
N GLY A 33 4.24 21.23 -27.16
CA GLY A 33 5.00 21.21 -28.42
C GLY A 33 6.54 21.13 -28.29
N ASN A 34 7.09 21.23 -27.08
CA ASN A 34 8.55 21.15 -26.89
C ASN A 34 9.03 19.76 -26.50
N THR A 35 10.27 19.52 -26.87
CA THR A 35 10.99 18.27 -26.68
C THR A 35 12.21 18.55 -25.79
N GLY A 36 12.20 18.06 -24.54
CA GLY A 36 13.29 18.34 -23.60
C GLY A 36 14.52 17.45 -23.81
N THR A 37 15.36 17.26 -22.80
CA THR A 37 16.57 16.39 -22.86
C THR A 37 16.84 15.75 -21.49
N PHE A 38 17.20 14.47 -21.49
CA PHE A 38 17.46 13.67 -20.29
C PHE A 38 18.89 13.81 -19.79
N GLN A 39 19.08 13.93 -18.47
CA GLN A 39 20.34 13.61 -17.80
C GLN A 39 20.16 12.34 -16.97
N THR A 40 20.96 11.32 -17.29
CA THR A 40 21.01 10.06 -16.56
C THR A 40 21.45 10.31 -15.11
N PRO A 41 20.80 9.73 -14.10
CA PRO A 41 21.31 9.77 -12.74
C PRO A 41 22.62 8.99 -12.66
N SER A 42 23.76 9.67 -12.80
CA SER A 42 25.12 9.12 -12.56
C SER A 42 25.26 8.48 -11.17
N TYR A 43 24.32 8.78 -10.28
CA TYR A 43 24.17 8.29 -8.92
C TYR A 43 23.83 6.79 -8.82
N PHE A 44 23.01 6.23 -9.71
CA PHE A 44 22.61 4.81 -9.63
C PHE A 44 23.82 3.88 -9.76
N LEU A 45 24.67 4.15 -10.76
CA LEU A 45 25.91 3.43 -10.99
C LEU A 45 26.87 3.50 -9.79
N ARG A 46 26.84 4.61 -9.02
CA ARG A 46 27.69 4.76 -7.83
C ARG A 46 27.19 3.95 -6.63
N SER A 47 25.89 3.83 -6.43
CA SER A 47 25.31 3.09 -5.29
C SER A 47 25.52 1.59 -5.43
N PHE A 48 25.30 1.03 -6.63
CA PHE A 48 25.51 -0.40 -6.88
C PHE A 48 26.99 -0.78 -6.77
N ARG A 49 27.90 0.05 -7.29
CA ARG A 49 29.36 -0.15 -7.12
C ARG A 49 29.81 -0.24 -5.66
N LYS A 50 29.08 0.37 -4.72
CA LYS A 50 29.40 0.29 -3.29
C LYS A 50 28.91 -1.00 -2.63
N ILE A 51 27.78 -1.55 -3.09
CA ILE A 51 27.19 -2.77 -2.51
C ILE A 51 27.78 -4.03 -3.16
N LYS A 52 28.10 -3.98 -4.46
CA LYS A 52 28.66 -5.09 -5.24
C LYS A 52 29.86 -5.77 -4.56
N PRO A 53 30.87 -5.07 -4.00
CA PRO A 53 31.98 -5.73 -3.31
C PRO A 53 31.55 -6.52 -2.07
N TYR A 54 30.59 -6.00 -1.28
CA TYR A 54 30.03 -6.74 -0.14
C TYR A 54 29.31 -8.00 -0.62
N LEU A 55 28.56 -7.89 -1.72
CA LEU A 55 27.85 -9.04 -2.28
C LEU A 55 28.83 -10.07 -2.84
N GLU A 56 29.84 -9.67 -3.59
CA GLU A 56 30.86 -10.58 -4.13
C GLU A 56 31.66 -11.28 -3.03
N GLN A 57 31.97 -10.59 -1.93
CA GLN A 57 32.71 -11.15 -0.79
C GLN A 57 31.94 -12.26 -0.07
N TYR A 58 30.62 -12.17 0.03
CA TYR A 58 29.80 -13.14 0.75
C TYR A 58 29.13 -14.18 -0.17
N LEU A 59 28.77 -13.82 -1.41
CA LEU A 59 28.10 -14.71 -2.37
C LEU A 59 29.03 -15.76 -2.97
N THR A 60 30.32 -15.47 -3.08
CA THR A 60 31.32 -16.44 -3.59
C THR A 60 31.54 -17.63 -2.65
N LYS A 61 31.09 -17.56 -1.40
CA LYS A 61 31.25 -18.63 -0.41
C LYS A 61 30.04 -19.56 -0.26
N ASP A 62 28.84 -19.14 -0.70
CA ASP A 62 27.62 -19.92 -0.54
C ASP A 62 26.82 -19.94 -1.87
N PHE A 63 27.02 -21.01 -2.65
CA PHE A 63 26.42 -21.21 -3.98
C PHE A 63 24.89 -21.09 -4.02
N ARG A 64 24.22 -21.19 -2.86
CA ARG A 64 22.75 -21.10 -2.74
C ARG A 64 22.18 -19.77 -3.24
N TYR A 65 22.98 -18.70 -3.31
CA TYR A 65 22.55 -17.35 -3.72
C TYR A 65 23.16 -16.84 -5.03
N ASP A 66 23.85 -17.69 -5.79
CA ASP A 66 24.41 -17.31 -7.09
C ASP A 66 23.33 -16.77 -8.05
N TRP A 67 22.11 -17.31 -7.95
CA TRP A 67 20.96 -16.82 -8.71
C TRP A 67 20.63 -15.35 -8.38
N LEU A 68 20.71 -14.93 -7.11
CA LEU A 68 20.41 -13.56 -6.70
C LEU A 68 21.43 -12.60 -7.31
N PHE A 69 22.71 -12.98 -7.28
CA PHE A 69 23.78 -12.23 -7.91
C PHE A 69 23.56 -12.10 -9.42
N LYS A 70 23.24 -13.21 -10.10
CA LYS A 70 22.96 -13.23 -11.54
C LYS A 70 21.77 -12.34 -11.90
N GLN A 71 20.69 -12.39 -11.11
CA GLN A 71 19.52 -11.54 -11.34
C GLN A 71 19.83 -10.06 -11.08
N TRP A 72 20.50 -9.73 -9.99
CA TRP A 72 20.92 -8.35 -9.72
C TRP A 72 21.89 -7.81 -10.75
N ASN A 73 22.86 -8.60 -11.22
CA ASN A 73 23.73 -8.19 -12.32
C ASN A 73 22.95 -8.03 -13.63
N SER A 74 21.96 -8.88 -13.91
CA SER A 74 21.08 -8.73 -15.07
C SER A 74 20.32 -7.40 -15.01
N ILE A 75 19.67 -7.11 -13.87
CA ILE A 75 18.97 -5.84 -13.62
C ILE A 75 19.94 -4.66 -13.67
N HIS A 76 21.14 -4.80 -13.10
CA HIS A 76 22.15 -3.75 -13.12
C HIS A 76 22.69 -3.49 -14.52
N ASN A 77 22.88 -4.52 -15.34
CA ASN A 77 23.28 -4.36 -16.72
C ASN A 77 22.23 -3.52 -17.48
N LEU A 78 20.93 -3.66 -17.17
CA LEU A 78 19.87 -2.79 -17.70
C LEU A 78 20.08 -1.30 -17.36
N SER A 79 20.77 -0.98 -16.27
CA SER A 79 21.01 0.40 -15.88
C SER A 79 22.02 1.14 -16.77
N HIS A 80 22.94 0.41 -17.41
CA HIS A 80 23.79 0.96 -18.45
C HIS A 80 22.99 1.32 -19.71
N PHE A 81 21.78 0.78 -19.82
CA PHE A 81 20.89 0.94 -20.96
C PHE A 81 19.71 1.89 -20.68
N VAL A 82 19.68 2.61 -19.55
CA VAL A 82 18.65 3.65 -19.30
C VAL A 82 18.63 4.58 -20.50
N PRO A 83 17.60 4.49 -21.35
CA PRO A 83 17.67 5.15 -22.64
C PRO A 83 17.67 6.64 -22.43
N MET A 84 18.69 7.29 -22.98
CA MET A 84 18.70 8.72 -23.29
C MET A 84 17.67 9.01 -24.41
N GLN A 85 16.39 8.64 -24.24
CA GLN A 85 15.38 9.25 -25.07
C GLN A 85 15.36 10.73 -24.70
N LYS A 86 16.05 11.53 -25.51
CA LYS A 86 16.06 12.97 -25.34
C LYS A 86 14.63 13.48 -25.40
N ARG A 87 13.71 12.86 -26.17
CA ARG A 87 12.43 13.46 -26.54
C ARG A 87 11.34 12.40 -26.72
N PHE A 88 10.29 12.39 -25.88
CA PHE A 88 9.04 11.67 -26.16
C PHE A 88 7.85 12.63 -26.11
N ARG A 89 6.89 12.43 -27.01
CA ARG A 89 5.65 13.23 -27.05
C ARG A 89 4.62 12.59 -26.12
N ILE A 90 4.11 13.35 -25.16
CA ILE A 90 3.02 12.91 -24.29
C ILE A 90 1.73 12.86 -25.12
N GLN A 91 1.19 11.66 -25.30
CA GLN A 91 -0.10 11.47 -25.95
C GLN A 91 -1.21 12.02 -25.06
N ASN A 92 -2.26 12.58 -25.66
CA ASN A 92 -3.42 13.12 -24.94
C ASN A 92 -3.05 14.12 -23.81
N PHE A 93 -2.02 14.95 -24.01
CA PHE A 93 -1.51 15.87 -22.98
C PHE A 93 -2.59 16.73 -22.32
N LYS A 94 -3.59 17.21 -23.08
CA LYS A 94 -4.73 17.97 -22.54
C LYS A 94 -5.50 17.16 -21.50
N THR A 95 -5.86 15.91 -21.82
CA THR A 95 -6.58 15.00 -20.92
C THR A 95 -5.75 14.62 -19.71
N VAL A 96 -4.46 14.31 -19.90
CA VAL A 96 -3.52 13.99 -18.81
C VAL A 96 -3.37 15.20 -17.88
N SER A 97 -3.17 16.40 -18.42
CA SER A 97 -3.04 17.64 -17.65
C SER A 97 -4.29 17.95 -16.83
N GLN A 98 -5.48 17.76 -17.42
CA GLN A 98 -6.75 17.90 -16.71
C GLN A 98 -6.87 16.90 -15.56
N ALA A 99 -6.51 15.64 -15.79
CA ALA A 99 -6.55 14.60 -14.76
C ALA A 99 -5.57 14.89 -13.60
N CYS A 100 -4.33 15.28 -13.89
CA CYS A 100 -3.34 15.67 -12.89
C CYS A 100 -3.80 16.87 -12.04
N LYS A 101 -4.51 17.83 -12.64
CA LYS A 101 -5.01 19.03 -11.96
C LYS A 101 -6.28 18.79 -11.14
N MET A 102 -7.03 17.73 -11.45
CA MET A 102 -8.32 17.44 -10.82
C MET A 102 -8.13 16.99 -9.37
N VAL A 103 -8.57 17.83 -8.43
CA VAL A 103 -8.71 17.46 -7.02
C VAL A 103 -10.18 17.14 -6.76
N ARG A 104 -10.48 15.89 -6.47
CA ARG A 104 -11.82 15.49 -6.02
C ARG A 104 -11.85 15.47 -4.51
N ILE A 105 -12.49 16.48 -3.92
CA ILE A 105 -12.73 16.55 -2.48
C ILE A 105 -14.14 15.98 -2.24
N PRO A 106 -14.28 14.86 -1.52
CA PRO A 106 -15.59 14.33 -1.19
C PRO A 106 -16.38 15.32 -0.34
N ARG A 107 -17.67 15.44 -0.61
CA ARG A 107 -18.58 16.24 0.21
C ARG A 107 -18.85 15.52 1.53
N THR A 108 -18.96 16.30 2.60
CA THR A 108 -19.48 15.84 3.90
C THR A 108 -20.87 15.25 3.71
N GLU A 109 -21.21 14.17 4.42
CA GLU A 109 -22.55 13.60 4.40
C GLU A 109 -23.49 14.41 5.32
N PRO A 110 -24.37 15.28 4.79
CA PRO A 110 -25.03 16.30 5.60
C PRO A 110 -25.95 15.71 6.68
N PHE A 111 -26.63 14.62 6.34
CA PHE A 111 -27.51 13.92 7.28
C PHE A 111 -26.73 13.30 8.44
N LEU A 112 -25.59 12.65 8.14
CA LEU A 112 -24.76 12.04 9.18
C LEU A 112 -24.06 13.10 10.02
N LYS A 113 -23.61 14.19 9.39
CA LYS A 113 -23.09 15.36 10.09
C LYS A 113 -24.08 15.87 11.13
N GLN A 114 -25.30 16.23 10.70
CA GLN A 114 -26.34 16.75 11.59
C GLN A 114 -26.61 15.80 12.76
N LEU A 115 -26.69 14.50 12.47
CA LEU A 115 -26.91 13.50 13.50
C LEU A 115 -25.82 13.47 14.57
N PHE A 116 -24.55 13.56 14.17
CA PHE A 116 -23.43 13.63 15.11
C PHE A 116 -23.46 14.94 15.92
N GLU A 117 -23.76 16.07 15.28
CA GLU A 117 -23.86 17.38 15.92
C GLU A 117 -24.95 17.39 17.00
N ASP A 118 -26.16 16.93 16.66
CA ASP A 118 -27.31 16.88 17.58
C ASP A 118 -27.03 15.96 18.77
N ARG A 119 -26.46 14.79 18.52
CA ARG A 119 -26.28 13.76 19.55
C ARG A 119 -25.16 14.06 20.53
N TYR A 120 -24.06 14.66 20.05
CA TYR A 120 -22.89 14.94 20.88
C TYR A 120 -22.79 16.39 21.33
N ASN A 121 -23.72 17.24 20.88
CA ASN A 121 -23.66 18.69 21.09
C ASN A 121 -22.28 19.23 20.70
N ILE A 122 -21.93 18.99 19.43
CA ILE A 122 -20.69 19.39 18.77
C ILE A 122 -21.01 20.13 17.48
N THR A 123 -20.04 20.84 16.92
CA THR A 123 -20.15 21.47 15.61
C THR A 123 -19.08 20.89 14.70
N LEU A 124 -19.52 20.29 13.60
CA LEU A 124 -18.67 19.72 12.57
C LEU A 124 -18.56 20.71 11.39
N PRO A 125 -17.43 20.76 10.67
CA PRO A 125 -17.27 21.63 9.51
C PRO A 125 -18.26 21.24 8.41
N SER A 126 -18.80 22.23 7.69
CA SER A 126 -19.69 22.01 6.53
C SER A 126 -18.96 21.28 5.40
N ASP A 127 -17.69 21.65 5.19
CA ASP A 127 -16.86 21.19 4.08
C ASP A 127 -15.55 20.62 4.58
N ASN A 128 -14.92 19.80 3.75
CA ASN A 128 -13.60 19.29 4.03
C ASN A 128 -12.58 20.44 3.91
N PRO A 129 -11.72 20.69 4.91
CA PRO A 129 -10.89 21.89 4.96
C PRO A 129 -9.69 21.90 3.99
N VAL A 130 -9.67 21.03 2.97
CA VAL A 130 -8.53 20.92 2.05
C VAL A 130 -8.65 21.92 0.91
N SER A 131 -7.66 22.79 0.78
CA SER A 131 -7.51 23.67 -0.37
C SER A 131 -6.73 23.01 -1.51
N ALA A 132 -6.82 23.57 -2.72
CA ALA A 132 -5.98 23.16 -3.84
C ALA A 132 -4.48 23.40 -3.56
N GLN A 133 -4.16 24.37 -2.70
CA GLN A 133 -2.80 24.67 -2.26
C GLN A 133 -2.26 23.58 -1.33
N ASP A 134 -3.06 23.08 -0.38
CA ASP A 134 -2.67 21.98 0.52
C ASP A 134 -2.31 20.72 -0.27
N VAL A 135 -3.09 20.41 -1.32
CA VAL A 135 -2.79 19.29 -2.21
C VAL A 135 -1.46 19.49 -2.93
N THR A 136 -1.18 20.71 -3.39
CA THR A 136 0.05 21.03 -4.11
C THR A 136 1.28 20.94 -3.19
N LEU A 137 1.17 21.46 -1.96
CA LEU A 137 2.20 21.32 -0.94
C LEU A 137 2.42 19.85 -0.57
N SER A 138 1.33 19.08 -0.42
CA SER A 138 1.41 17.65 -0.16
C SER A 138 2.09 16.90 -1.31
N ASP A 139 1.85 17.28 -2.56
CA ASP A 139 2.49 16.69 -3.74
C ASP A 139 3.99 16.94 -3.68
N PHE A 140 4.45 18.18 -3.56
CA PHE A 140 5.88 18.49 -3.47
C PHE A 140 6.56 17.72 -2.34
N ALA A 141 5.96 17.70 -1.14
CA ALA A 141 6.50 16.93 -0.03
C ALA A 141 6.57 15.42 -0.32
N CYS A 142 5.60 14.87 -1.05
CA CYS A 142 5.59 13.45 -1.44
C CYS A 142 6.63 13.13 -2.50
N PHE A 143 6.69 13.99 -3.49
CA PHE A 143 7.57 13.96 -4.64
C PHE A 143 9.04 14.01 -4.26
N ASP A 144 9.40 14.90 -3.33
CA ASP A 144 10.76 14.99 -2.79
C ASP A 144 11.19 13.69 -2.11
N ARG A 145 10.27 12.98 -1.43
CA ARG A 145 10.58 11.68 -0.80
C ARG A 145 10.83 10.61 -1.84
N TYR A 146 9.99 10.52 -2.86
CA TYR A 146 10.18 9.55 -3.93
C TYR A 146 11.46 9.82 -4.74
N GLU A 147 11.84 11.08 -4.95
CA GLU A 147 13.08 11.45 -5.63
C GLU A 147 14.32 11.42 -4.76
N SER A 148 14.17 11.38 -3.43
CA SER A 148 15.31 11.25 -2.54
C SER A 148 15.98 9.88 -2.75
N ASN A 149 17.30 9.86 -2.76
CA ASN A 149 18.04 8.62 -2.77
C ASN A 149 17.86 7.89 -1.42
N LYS A 150 17.52 6.61 -1.51
CA LYS A 150 17.29 5.72 -0.36
C LYS A 150 18.36 4.65 -0.39
N GLN A 151 19.17 4.57 0.65
CA GLN A 151 20.15 3.51 0.81
C GLN A 151 19.89 2.80 2.13
N PHE A 152 20.04 1.48 2.14
CA PHE A 152 20.12 0.74 3.38
C PHE A 152 21.57 0.37 3.71
N LYS A 153 21.81 0.07 4.98
CA LYS A 153 23.07 -0.43 5.51
C LYS A 153 22.86 -1.84 6.05
N ILE A 154 23.66 -2.79 5.56
CA ILE A 154 23.74 -4.14 6.12
C ILE A 154 24.90 -4.16 7.11
N ASN A 155 24.61 -4.46 8.38
CA ASN A 155 25.65 -4.55 9.42
C ASN A 155 26.08 -6.00 9.70
N ASN A 156 25.33 -6.98 9.19
CA ASN A 156 25.60 -8.40 9.32
C ASN A 156 25.07 -9.11 8.06
N ALA A 157 25.98 -9.64 7.24
CA ALA A 157 25.63 -10.29 5.97
C ALA A 157 24.98 -11.66 6.16
N GLU A 158 25.44 -12.47 7.12
CA GLU A 158 24.82 -13.77 7.41
C GLU A 158 23.33 -13.60 7.80
N ALA A 159 23.04 -12.66 8.70
CA ALA A 159 21.68 -12.33 9.10
C ALA A 159 20.82 -11.89 7.91
N PHE A 160 21.41 -11.17 6.94
CA PHE A 160 20.72 -10.73 5.73
C PHE A 160 20.25 -11.92 4.90
N TYR A 161 21.13 -12.87 4.62
CA TYR A 161 20.81 -14.05 3.82
C TYR A 161 19.80 -14.97 4.52
N ARG A 162 20.02 -15.24 5.82
CA ARG A 162 19.08 -16.08 6.57
C ARG A 162 17.70 -15.43 6.69
N ALA A 163 17.64 -14.10 6.85
CA ALA A 163 16.38 -13.36 6.84
C ALA A 163 15.70 -13.42 5.47
N LEU A 164 16.45 -13.35 4.37
CA LEU A 164 15.91 -13.50 3.02
C LEU A 164 15.28 -14.89 2.84
N ASP A 165 16.00 -15.96 3.17
CA ASP A 165 15.48 -17.33 3.09
C ASP A 165 14.19 -17.47 3.90
N LYS A 166 14.24 -17.01 5.15
CA LYS A 166 13.08 -17.09 6.04
C LYS A 166 11.90 -16.32 5.49
N THR A 167 12.11 -15.13 4.93
CA THR A 167 11.06 -14.33 4.30
C THR A 167 10.49 -15.02 3.07
N LEU A 168 11.30 -15.62 2.20
CA LEU A 168 10.82 -16.38 1.04
C LEU A 168 9.97 -17.59 1.48
N ILE A 169 10.34 -18.25 2.58
CA ILE A 169 9.54 -19.34 3.15
C ILE A 169 8.21 -18.81 3.72
N MET A 170 8.27 -17.80 4.59
CA MET A 170 7.08 -17.26 5.30
C MET A 170 6.09 -16.58 4.36
N SER A 171 6.57 -15.92 3.30
CA SER A 171 5.74 -15.33 2.25
C SER A 171 5.09 -16.35 1.31
N GLY A 172 5.40 -17.65 1.47
CA GLY A 172 4.92 -18.73 0.60
C GLY A 172 5.63 -18.79 -0.76
N PHE A 173 6.70 -18.01 -0.98
CA PHE A 173 7.40 -17.98 -2.27
C PHE A 173 8.09 -19.31 -2.57
N MET A 174 8.61 -19.99 -1.55
CA MET A 174 9.29 -21.28 -1.72
C MET A 174 8.35 -22.45 -2.06
N GLN A 175 7.04 -22.21 -2.17
CA GLN A 175 6.13 -23.25 -2.62
C GLN A 175 6.32 -23.55 -4.10
N LYS A 176 6.30 -24.84 -4.44
CA LYS A 176 6.30 -25.30 -5.83
C LYS A 176 4.97 -24.95 -6.48
N VAL A 177 4.90 -23.77 -7.09
CA VAL A 177 3.76 -23.35 -7.89
C VAL A 177 4.11 -23.56 -9.37
N PRO A 178 3.40 -24.43 -10.10
CA PRO A 178 3.59 -24.54 -11.54
C PRO A 178 3.39 -23.18 -12.20
N PHE A 179 4.37 -22.75 -12.99
CA PHE A 179 4.25 -21.51 -13.72
C PHE A 179 3.08 -21.60 -14.71
N LYS A 180 2.15 -20.66 -14.60
CA LYS A 180 1.04 -20.50 -15.53
C LYS A 180 0.98 -19.04 -15.95
N LEU A 181 1.45 -18.77 -17.18
CA LEU A 181 1.26 -17.47 -17.81
C LEU A 181 -0.23 -17.27 -18.08
N LYS A 182 -0.85 -16.24 -17.50
CA LYS A 182 -2.24 -15.90 -17.86
C LYS A 182 -2.28 -15.31 -19.26
N SER A 183 -3.35 -15.56 -20.00
CA SER A 183 -3.63 -14.82 -21.23
C SER A 183 -3.89 -13.34 -20.93
N ILE A 184 -3.80 -12.49 -21.97
CA ILE A 184 -4.09 -11.06 -21.84
C ILE A 184 -5.53 -10.85 -21.32
N ASP A 185 -6.49 -11.61 -21.84
CA ASP A 185 -7.90 -11.50 -21.44
C ASP A 185 -8.15 -12.02 -20.01
N GLU A 186 -7.47 -13.10 -19.59
CA GLU A 186 -7.53 -13.58 -18.20
C GLU A 186 -6.96 -12.54 -17.22
N ALA A 187 -5.88 -11.86 -17.61
CA ALA A 187 -5.28 -10.80 -16.81
C ALA A 187 -6.18 -9.56 -16.72
N ILE A 188 -6.77 -9.12 -17.84
CA ILE A 188 -7.78 -8.04 -17.86
C ILE A 188 -8.96 -8.38 -16.94
N LYS A 189 -9.52 -9.59 -17.04
CA LYS A 189 -10.63 -10.05 -16.19
C LYS A 189 -10.28 -10.11 -14.70
N SER A 190 -8.99 -10.22 -14.37
CA SER A 190 -8.52 -10.25 -12.98
C SER A 190 -8.34 -8.85 -12.38
N LEU A 191 -8.49 -7.78 -13.16
CA LEU A 191 -8.29 -6.39 -12.74
C LEU A 191 -9.65 -5.66 -12.60
N PRO A 192 -9.78 -4.69 -11.67
CA PRO A 192 -11.02 -3.91 -11.51
C PRO A 192 -11.38 -3.11 -12.78
N SER A 193 -12.57 -3.36 -13.33
CA SER A 193 -12.94 -2.90 -14.69
C SER A 193 -13.40 -1.43 -14.78
N ASN A 194 -14.05 -0.87 -13.75
CA ASN A 194 -14.54 0.52 -13.78
C ASN A 194 -13.54 1.55 -13.22
N THR A 195 -12.29 1.16 -12.96
CA THR A 195 -11.22 2.08 -12.55
C THR A 195 -10.54 2.73 -13.77
N SER A 196 -9.81 3.84 -13.56
CA SER A 196 -9.08 4.51 -14.65
C SER A 196 -8.00 3.58 -15.24
N SER A 197 -7.90 3.59 -16.56
CA SER A 197 -6.82 2.96 -17.34
C SER A 197 -5.51 3.73 -17.26
N CYS A 198 -5.54 4.95 -16.69
CA CYS A 198 -4.40 5.86 -16.57
C CYS A 198 -3.75 6.13 -17.93
N TYR A 199 -2.50 6.62 -17.94
CA TYR A 199 -1.83 6.99 -19.18
C TYR A 199 -1.63 5.76 -20.10
N PRO A 200 -1.87 5.88 -21.42
CA PRO A 200 -2.17 7.11 -22.18
C PRO A 200 -3.64 7.39 -22.48
N THR A 201 -4.53 6.42 -22.26
CA THR A 201 -5.95 6.54 -22.65
C THR A 201 -6.76 7.36 -21.65
N MET A 202 -6.41 7.35 -20.37
CA MET A 202 -7.07 8.07 -19.27
C MET A 202 -8.56 7.74 -19.04
N GLY A 203 -9.19 6.91 -19.88
CA GLY A 203 -10.57 6.42 -19.75
C GLY A 203 -10.74 5.30 -18.72
N LYS A 204 -11.94 4.72 -18.59
CA LYS A 204 -12.17 3.51 -17.75
C LYS A 204 -11.56 2.27 -18.41
N LYS A 205 -11.06 1.31 -17.63
CA LYS A 205 -10.40 0.09 -18.14
C LYS A 205 -11.29 -0.80 -19.02
N ASN A 206 -12.61 -0.74 -18.87
CA ASN A 206 -13.57 -1.47 -19.67
C ASN A 206 -13.98 -0.78 -20.99
N THR A 207 -13.44 0.40 -21.29
CA THR A 207 -13.68 1.05 -22.58
C THR A 207 -12.93 0.32 -23.70
N GLU A 208 -13.52 0.29 -24.90
CA GLU A 208 -12.92 -0.35 -26.08
C GLU A 208 -11.53 0.22 -26.40
N GLU A 209 -11.38 1.55 -26.31
CA GLU A 209 -10.11 2.25 -26.50
C GLU A 209 -9.03 1.74 -25.53
N ALA A 210 -9.33 1.71 -24.22
CA ALA A 210 -8.39 1.25 -23.19
C ALA A 210 -8.01 -0.22 -23.38
N LEU A 211 -8.98 -1.08 -23.69
CA LEU A 211 -8.76 -2.51 -23.93
C LEU A 211 -7.90 -2.74 -25.16
N THR A 212 -8.19 -2.05 -26.27
CA THR A 212 -7.46 -2.17 -27.54
C THR A 212 -6.02 -1.70 -27.37
N TYR A 213 -5.82 -0.53 -26.75
CA TYR A 213 -4.49 -0.01 -26.46
C TYR A 213 -3.69 -0.98 -25.58
N ALA A 214 -4.26 -1.41 -24.46
CA ALA A 214 -3.56 -2.25 -23.51
C ALA A 214 -3.20 -3.63 -24.11
N LYS A 215 -4.10 -4.23 -24.90
CA LYS A 215 -3.80 -5.47 -25.65
C LYS A 215 -2.65 -5.29 -26.64
N SER A 216 -2.65 -4.18 -27.39
CA SER A 216 -1.59 -3.86 -28.35
C SER A 216 -0.24 -3.68 -27.65
N PHE A 217 -0.21 -2.89 -26.56
CA PHE A 217 0.96 -2.68 -25.72
C PHE A 217 1.56 -4.01 -25.22
N VAL A 218 0.73 -4.87 -24.63
CA VAL A 218 1.18 -6.15 -24.08
C VAL A 218 1.71 -7.08 -25.16
N LYS A 219 1.00 -7.20 -26.30
CA LYS A 219 1.48 -7.98 -27.46
C LYS A 219 2.85 -7.47 -27.94
N LYS A 220 3.03 -6.15 -28.01
CA LYS A 220 4.31 -5.54 -28.38
C LYS A 220 5.42 -5.90 -27.39
N MET A 221 5.16 -5.80 -26.08
CA MET A 221 6.14 -6.16 -25.05
C MET A 221 6.55 -7.64 -25.13
N LEU A 222 5.60 -8.55 -25.34
CA LEU A 222 5.89 -9.98 -25.52
C LEU A 222 6.70 -10.28 -26.79
N SER A 223 6.46 -9.53 -27.87
CA SER A 223 7.25 -9.64 -29.11
C SER A 223 8.71 -9.19 -28.94
N LEU A 224 8.95 -8.26 -28.00
CA LEU A 224 10.26 -7.67 -27.71
C LEU A 224 10.99 -8.35 -26.55
N ARG A 225 10.52 -9.50 -26.06
CA ARG A 225 11.08 -10.18 -24.86
C ARG A 225 12.58 -10.50 -24.93
N ASN A 226 13.17 -10.56 -26.13
CA ASN A 226 14.60 -10.77 -26.36
C ASN A 226 15.38 -9.45 -26.60
N ASN A 227 14.71 -8.29 -26.53
CA ASN A 227 15.28 -6.97 -26.71
C ASN A 227 14.93 -6.07 -25.50
N PRO A 228 15.64 -6.22 -24.37
CA PRO A 228 15.39 -5.45 -23.17
C PRO A 228 15.46 -3.94 -23.37
N TYR A 229 16.32 -3.46 -24.27
CA TYR A 229 16.43 -2.03 -24.58
C TYR A 229 15.13 -1.48 -25.20
N ALA A 230 14.57 -2.18 -26.18
CA ALA A 230 13.30 -1.77 -26.79
C ALA A 230 12.14 -1.84 -25.79
N MET A 231 12.10 -2.88 -24.94
CA MET A 231 11.11 -2.99 -23.86
C MET A 231 11.18 -1.82 -22.88
N MET A 232 12.39 -1.48 -22.45
CA MET A 232 12.65 -0.39 -21.52
C MET A 232 12.23 0.97 -22.08
N ASN A 233 12.55 1.26 -23.34
CA ASN A 233 12.07 2.46 -24.02
C ASN A 233 10.53 2.58 -23.99
N ILE A 234 9.83 1.48 -24.25
CA ILE A 234 8.37 1.45 -24.24
C ILE A 234 7.85 1.64 -22.82
N LEU A 235 8.37 0.91 -21.83
CA LEU A 235 7.95 1.03 -20.43
C LEU A 235 8.12 2.45 -19.90
N TYR A 236 9.24 3.11 -20.20
CA TYR A 236 9.54 4.46 -19.71
C TYR A 236 8.74 5.56 -20.40
N SER A 237 8.19 5.29 -21.59
CA SER A 237 7.20 6.18 -22.21
C SER A 237 5.83 6.12 -21.51
N HIS A 238 5.61 5.17 -20.59
CA HIS A 238 4.39 5.01 -19.82
C HIS A 238 4.62 5.39 -18.35
N PHE A 239 4.14 6.57 -17.98
CA PHE A 239 4.29 7.10 -16.62
C PHE A 239 3.02 6.97 -15.79
N CYS A 240 3.20 6.88 -14.48
CA CYS A 240 2.11 6.94 -13.52
C CYS A 240 1.51 8.34 -13.47
N VAL A 241 0.18 8.42 -13.41
CA VAL A 241 -0.51 9.70 -13.15
C VAL A 241 -0.82 9.78 -11.65
N VAL A 242 -0.44 10.89 -11.02
CA VAL A 242 -0.71 11.09 -9.58
C VAL A 242 -2.13 11.64 -9.40
N PHE A 243 -2.94 10.87 -8.67
CA PHE A 243 -4.25 11.29 -8.17
C PHE A 243 -4.19 11.55 -6.68
N HIS A 244 -5.28 12.08 -6.12
CA HIS A 244 -5.37 12.41 -4.70
C HIS A 244 -6.54 11.71 -4.04
N ARG A 245 -6.29 11.21 -2.84
CA ARG A 245 -7.31 10.76 -1.90
C ARG A 245 -7.24 11.63 -0.66
N VAL A 246 -8.38 12.18 -0.26
CA VAL A 246 -8.49 13.02 0.93
C VAL A 246 -9.08 12.18 2.06
N GLN A 247 -8.43 12.19 3.21
CA GLN A 247 -8.89 11.50 4.41
C GLN A 247 -8.94 12.46 5.58
N VAL A 248 -10.09 12.60 6.21
CA VAL A 248 -10.22 13.34 7.47
C VAL A 248 -9.89 12.39 8.62
N VAL A 249 -9.06 12.84 9.54
CA VAL A 249 -8.78 12.17 10.81
C VAL A 249 -9.37 13.06 11.89
N VAL A 250 -10.40 12.55 12.58
CA VAL A 250 -10.96 13.23 13.75
C VAL A 250 -10.09 12.85 14.94
N GLU A 251 -9.52 13.85 15.60
CA GLU A 251 -8.64 13.70 16.76
C GLU A 251 -9.44 13.81 18.05
N ASN A 252 -10.40 14.73 18.10
CA ASN A 252 -11.30 14.95 19.22
C ASN A 252 -12.66 15.43 18.70
N LEU A 253 -13.75 15.06 19.39
CA LEU A 253 -15.09 15.57 19.07
C LEU A 253 -15.45 16.84 19.84
N LYS A 254 -14.88 17.05 21.03
CA LYS A 254 -15.22 18.20 21.89
C LYS A 254 -14.00 18.75 22.65
N PRO A 255 -13.46 19.92 22.27
CA PRO A 255 -13.78 20.67 21.05
C PRO A 255 -13.47 19.86 19.80
N PHE A 256 -14.19 20.11 18.71
CA PHE A 256 -13.93 19.40 17.47
C PHE A 256 -12.53 19.73 16.96
N GLY A 257 -11.71 18.69 16.82
CA GLY A 257 -10.37 18.76 16.24
C GLY A 257 -10.23 17.69 15.17
N ALA A 258 -9.89 18.10 13.96
CA ALA A 258 -9.62 17.18 12.86
C ALA A 258 -8.46 17.67 12.01
N THR A 259 -7.70 16.71 11.50
CA THR A 259 -6.65 16.95 10.52
C THR A 259 -6.99 16.26 9.22
N THR A 260 -6.71 16.91 8.09
CA THR A 260 -6.91 16.28 6.79
C THR A 260 -5.60 15.80 6.20
N LYS A 261 -5.57 14.52 5.85
CA LYS A 261 -4.44 13.86 5.19
C LYS A 261 -4.73 13.72 3.70
N VAL A 262 -3.96 14.43 2.87
CA VAL A 262 -3.92 14.21 1.43
C VAL A 262 -2.97 13.04 1.14
N ARG A 263 -3.44 12.02 0.45
CA ARG A 263 -2.63 10.88 -0.01
C ARG A 263 -2.53 10.90 -1.53
N GLN A 264 -1.30 10.78 -2.04
CA GLN A 264 -1.04 10.56 -3.45
C GLN A 264 -1.37 9.10 -3.81
N VAL A 265 -2.11 8.92 -4.89
CA VAL A 265 -2.45 7.61 -5.47
C VAL A 265 -1.79 7.54 -6.83
N PHE A 266 -0.85 6.61 -7.01
CA PHE A 266 -0.10 6.48 -8.26
C PHE A 266 -0.86 5.58 -9.24
N GLY A 267 -1.51 6.19 -10.23
CA GLY A 267 -2.24 5.50 -11.28
C GLY A 267 -1.30 4.82 -12.26
N VAL A 268 -1.07 3.52 -12.06
CA VAL A 268 -0.23 2.69 -12.92
C VAL A 268 -0.90 2.47 -14.29
N PRO A 269 -0.18 2.65 -15.40
CA PRO A 269 -0.67 2.38 -16.76
C PRO A 269 -1.29 0.98 -16.90
N PHE A 270 -2.47 0.89 -17.51
CA PHE A 270 -3.22 -0.37 -17.57
C PHE A 270 -2.45 -1.52 -18.23
N GLY A 271 -1.67 -1.24 -19.29
CA GLY A 271 -0.82 -2.23 -19.94
C GLY A 271 0.24 -2.84 -19.01
N ILE A 272 0.78 -2.05 -18.07
CA ILE A 272 1.77 -2.52 -17.10
C ILE A 272 1.09 -3.41 -16.05
N LEU A 273 -0.09 -3.03 -15.55
CA LEU A 273 -0.87 -3.89 -14.64
C LEU A 273 -1.19 -5.25 -15.25
N ILE A 274 -1.50 -5.29 -16.55
CA ILE A 274 -1.76 -6.55 -17.25
C ILE A 274 -0.48 -7.40 -17.28
N LEU A 275 0.69 -6.82 -17.56
CA LEU A 275 1.96 -7.55 -17.54
C LEU A 275 2.28 -8.13 -16.16
N GLU A 276 2.10 -7.36 -15.09
CA GLU A 276 2.28 -7.83 -13.71
C GLU A 276 1.38 -9.04 -13.41
N VAL A 277 0.09 -8.95 -13.77
CA VAL A 277 -0.88 -10.04 -13.55
C VAL A 277 -0.58 -11.25 -14.42
N MET A 278 -0.14 -11.06 -15.66
CA MET A 278 0.20 -12.15 -16.57
C MET A 278 1.37 -12.98 -16.05
N LEU A 279 2.43 -12.30 -15.58
CA LEU A 279 3.66 -12.95 -15.16
C LEU A 279 3.54 -13.52 -13.74
N PHE A 280 2.96 -12.75 -12.81
CA PHE A 280 3.04 -13.05 -11.38
C PHE A 280 1.68 -13.28 -10.73
N GLY A 281 0.56 -12.97 -11.39
CA GLY A 281 -0.76 -13.00 -10.77
C GLY A 281 -1.18 -14.37 -10.22
N ASN A 282 -0.80 -15.46 -10.89
CA ASN A 282 -1.04 -16.81 -10.36
C ASN A 282 -0.16 -17.10 -9.14
N PHE A 283 1.15 -16.83 -9.28
CA PHE A 283 2.13 -17.06 -8.23
C PHE A 283 1.81 -16.30 -6.95
N ILE A 284 1.58 -14.98 -7.04
CA ILE A 284 1.25 -14.14 -5.88
C ILE A 284 -0.01 -14.63 -5.18
N ARG A 285 -1.05 -15.00 -5.92
CA ARG A 285 -2.30 -15.51 -5.34
C ARG A 285 -2.06 -16.80 -4.56
N THR A 286 -1.28 -17.73 -5.13
CA THR A 286 -0.94 -18.99 -4.45
C THR A 286 -0.05 -18.74 -3.24
N ALA A 287 1.04 -18.00 -3.42
CA ALA A 287 1.98 -17.65 -2.35
C ALA A 287 1.27 -16.94 -1.18
N SER A 288 0.34 -16.03 -1.46
CA SER A 288 -0.41 -15.31 -0.42
C SER A 288 -1.38 -16.20 0.35
N ARG A 289 -2.08 -17.11 -0.33
CA ARG A 289 -2.96 -18.11 0.32
C ARG A 289 -2.20 -19.08 1.20
N SER A 290 -0.96 -19.33 0.81
CA SER A 290 -0.05 -20.26 1.46
C SER A 290 0.85 -19.61 2.50
N SER A 291 0.92 -18.28 2.49
CA SER A 291 1.66 -17.53 3.48
C SER A 291 0.96 -17.69 4.82
N LYS A 292 1.77 -17.92 5.84
CA LYS A 292 1.26 -18.02 7.21
C LYS A 292 1.33 -16.70 7.95
N VAL A 293 2.00 -15.70 7.36
CA VAL A 293 2.21 -14.39 7.97
C VAL A 293 1.60 -13.23 7.19
N PHE A 294 1.39 -13.36 5.88
CA PHE A 294 0.68 -12.33 5.13
C PHE A 294 -0.82 -12.48 5.32
N THR A 295 -1.46 -11.38 5.66
CA THR A 295 -2.91 -11.33 5.91
C THR A 295 -3.69 -10.78 4.71
N MET A 296 -3.03 -10.69 3.55
CA MET A 296 -3.62 -10.20 2.31
C MET A 296 -4.76 -11.12 1.84
N GLY A 297 -5.96 -10.56 1.74
CA GLY A 297 -7.15 -11.28 1.26
C GLY A 297 -7.85 -12.11 2.34
N LEU A 298 -7.47 -11.97 3.62
CA LEU A 298 -8.20 -12.57 4.73
C LEU A 298 -9.45 -11.75 5.08
N THR A 299 -10.50 -12.44 5.50
CA THR A 299 -11.71 -11.83 6.08
C THR A 299 -11.46 -11.39 7.53
N ARG A 300 -12.34 -10.57 8.11
CA ARG A 300 -12.19 -10.19 9.53
C ARG A 300 -12.25 -11.37 10.46
N LEU A 301 -13.10 -12.35 10.15
CA LEU A 301 -13.19 -13.59 10.93
C LEU A 301 -11.85 -14.34 10.93
N GLN A 302 -11.19 -14.43 9.77
CA GLN A 302 -9.88 -15.06 9.67
C GLN A 302 -8.81 -14.29 10.44
N VAL A 303 -8.82 -12.94 10.38
CA VAL A 303 -7.89 -12.11 11.18
C VAL A 303 -8.16 -12.26 12.68
N SER A 304 -9.42 -12.32 13.11
CA SER A 304 -9.82 -12.62 14.49
C SER A 304 -9.17 -13.91 14.97
N ASP A 305 -9.22 -14.98 14.17
CA ASP A 305 -8.63 -16.26 14.54
C ASP A 305 -7.10 -16.23 14.62
N LEU A 306 -6.44 -15.42 13.78
CA LEU A 306 -4.99 -15.19 13.92
C LEU A 306 -4.66 -14.47 15.23
N ILE A 307 -5.46 -13.48 15.62
CA ILE A 307 -5.26 -12.73 16.86
C ILE A 307 -5.53 -13.63 18.08
N LYS A 308 -6.54 -14.51 18.04
CA LYS A 308 -6.76 -15.53 19.07
C LYS A 308 -5.55 -16.44 19.21
N LYS A 309 -4.98 -16.91 18.09
CA LYS A 309 -3.76 -17.73 18.09
C LYS A 309 -2.58 -16.98 18.69
N LEU A 310 -2.43 -15.69 18.39
CA LEU A 310 -1.38 -14.85 18.96
C LEU A 310 -1.56 -14.65 20.47
N ARG A 311 -2.78 -14.37 20.93
CA ARG A 311 -3.10 -14.23 22.37
C ARG A 311 -2.93 -15.53 23.14
N ALA A 312 -3.19 -16.68 22.50
CA ALA A 312 -2.98 -17.99 23.09
C ALA A 312 -1.49 -18.34 23.26
N LYS A 313 -0.58 -17.58 22.64
CA LYS A 313 0.85 -17.67 22.90
C LYS A 313 1.14 -16.86 24.17
N ASN A 314 1.96 -17.41 25.06
CA ASN A 314 2.40 -16.76 26.30
C ASN A 314 3.42 -15.62 26.04
N PHE A 315 3.15 -14.74 25.07
CA PHE A 315 3.97 -13.55 24.84
C PHE A 315 3.68 -12.53 25.93
N GLN A 316 4.73 -11.91 26.47
CA GLN A 316 4.55 -10.80 27.40
C GLN A 316 3.99 -9.55 26.70
N TYR A 317 4.39 -9.32 25.46
CA TYR A 317 4.02 -8.14 24.69
C TYR A 317 3.62 -8.49 23.26
N VAL A 318 2.65 -7.75 22.72
CA VAL A 318 2.34 -7.74 21.28
C VAL A 318 2.62 -6.35 20.72
N VAL A 319 3.62 -6.26 19.85
CA VAL A 319 3.96 -5.03 19.12
C VAL A 319 2.98 -4.88 17.96
N CYS A 320 2.21 -3.80 17.96
CA CYS A 320 1.33 -3.37 16.88
C CYS A 320 2.05 -2.24 16.13
N GLY A 321 2.80 -2.58 15.08
CA GLY A 321 3.69 -1.66 14.40
C GLY A 321 3.04 -0.89 13.26
N ASP A 322 3.36 0.40 13.19
CA ASP A 322 2.98 1.30 12.10
C ASP A 322 4.23 2.00 11.57
N PHE A 323 4.28 2.29 10.27
CA PHE A 323 5.40 2.99 9.65
C PHE A 323 5.03 4.40 9.18
N SER A 324 6.00 5.31 9.28
CA SER A 324 5.87 6.65 8.73
C SER A 324 6.26 6.65 7.26
N LYS A 325 5.30 6.97 6.37
CA LYS A 325 5.54 7.20 4.94
C LYS A 325 6.15 5.99 4.22
N PHE A 326 5.81 4.78 4.66
CA PHE A 326 6.40 3.51 4.25
C PHE A 326 6.66 3.39 2.74
N ASP A 327 5.61 3.52 1.92
CA ASP A 327 5.69 3.42 0.46
C ASP A 327 6.80 4.30 -0.13
N SER A 328 6.95 5.54 0.34
CA SER A 328 7.95 6.48 -0.19
C SER A 328 9.35 6.30 0.41
N THR A 329 9.54 5.34 1.32
CA THR A 329 10.81 5.14 2.05
C THR A 329 11.54 3.85 1.67
N ILE A 330 10.88 2.93 0.97
CA ILE A 330 11.46 1.65 0.56
C ILE A 330 12.67 1.87 -0.37
N PRO A 331 13.87 1.38 -0.03
CA PRO A 331 15.03 1.46 -0.91
C PRO A 331 14.86 0.67 -2.22
N PRO A 332 15.42 1.17 -3.34
CA PRO A 332 15.47 0.44 -4.61
C PRO A 332 15.87 -1.04 -4.48
N GLN A 333 16.88 -1.29 -3.67
CA GLN A 333 17.47 -2.61 -3.49
C GLN A 333 16.50 -3.62 -2.87
N LEU A 334 15.57 -3.18 -2.03
CA LEU A 334 14.54 -4.08 -1.47
C LEU A 334 13.44 -4.40 -2.49
N ILE A 335 13.15 -3.48 -3.41
CA ILE A 335 12.24 -3.71 -4.54
C ILE A 335 12.88 -4.74 -5.48
N GLU A 336 14.16 -4.55 -5.84
CA GLU A 336 14.93 -5.50 -6.65
C GLU A 336 15.04 -6.88 -5.98
N LEU A 337 15.24 -6.92 -4.65
CA LEU A 337 15.28 -8.16 -3.88
C LEU A 337 13.95 -8.93 -3.97
N TYR A 338 12.82 -8.24 -3.80
CA TYR A 338 11.48 -8.82 -3.97
C TYR A 338 11.28 -9.40 -5.37
N TYR A 339 11.59 -8.62 -6.41
CA TYR A 339 11.46 -9.08 -7.80
C TYR A 339 12.38 -10.25 -8.13
N SER A 340 13.58 -10.26 -7.57
CA SER A 340 14.50 -11.39 -7.72
C SER A 340 13.88 -12.66 -7.12
N GLY A 341 13.30 -12.56 -5.92
CA GLY A 341 12.52 -13.63 -5.31
C GLY A 341 11.35 -14.08 -6.18
N LEU A 342 10.58 -13.15 -6.75
CA LEU A 342 9.49 -13.49 -7.68
C LEU A 342 9.98 -14.28 -8.89
N ILE A 343 10.99 -13.76 -9.60
CA ILE A 343 11.50 -14.36 -10.84
C ILE A 343 12.03 -15.77 -10.57
N GLN A 344 12.75 -15.95 -9.46
CA GLN A 344 13.35 -17.22 -9.10
C GLN A 344 12.30 -18.24 -8.64
N CYS A 345 11.39 -17.82 -7.77
CA CYS A 345 10.45 -18.73 -7.12
C CYS A 345 9.19 -19.01 -7.96
N SER A 346 8.82 -18.16 -8.91
CA SER A 346 7.60 -18.34 -9.71
C SER A 346 7.71 -19.38 -10.81
N GLY A 347 8.88 -20.02 -10.98
CA GLY A 347 9.14 -20.94 -12.09
C GLY A 347 9.10 -20.28 -13.47
N LEU A 348 9.39 -18.97 -13.53
CA LEU A 348 9.29 -18.18 -14.76
C LEU A 348 10.22 -18.73 -15.85
N PRO A 349 9.70 -19.13 -17.04
CA PRO A 349 10.54 -19.58 -18.15
C PRO A 349 11.54 -18.51 -18.58
N GLU A 350 12.74 -18.94 -18.99
CA GLU A 350 13.86 -18.06 -19.33
C GLU A 350 13.47 -16.94 -20.31
N ARG A 351 12.67 -17.28 -21.34
CA ARG A 351 12.15 -16.33 -22.34
C ARG A 351 11.35 -15.16 -21.78
N TYR A 352 10.87 -15.22 -20.54
CA TYR A 352 10.11 -14.15 -19.88
C TYR A 352 10.89 -13.44 -18.77
N LYS A 353 12.06 -13.96 -18.36
CA LYS A 353 12.86 -13.34 -17.29
C LYS A 353 13.38 -11.96 -17.66
N SER A 354 13.73 -11.72 -18.93
CA SER A 354 14.14 -10.39 -19.38
C SER A 354 13.00 -9.36 -19.25
N LEU A 355 11.77 -9.74 -19.63
CA LEU A 355 10.59 -8.87 -19.47
C LEU A 355 10.31 -8.58 -17.99
N ALA A 356 10.35 -9.60 -17.13
CA ALA A 356 10.21 -9.43 -15.69
C ALA A 356 11.30 -8.53 -15.08
N SER A 357 12.54 -8.65 -15.54
CA SER A 357 13.65 -7.78 -15.11
C SER A 357 13.43 -6.33 -15.53
N CYS A 358 12.89 -6.09 -16.73
CA CYS A 358 12.53 -4.74 -17.17
C CYS A 358 11.39 -4.14 -16.32
N LEU A 359 10.40 -4.95 -15.93
CA LEU A 359 9.33 -4.52 -15.01
C LEU A 359 9.85 -4.22 -13.60
N SER A 360 10.80 -5.02 -13.10
CA SER A 360 11.49 -4.75 -11.84
C SER A 360 12.20 -3.40 -11.88
N PHE A 361 12.95 -3.14 -12.95
CA PHE A 361 13.67 -1.88 -13.12
C PHE A 361 12.70 -0.69 -13.29
N TRP A 362 11.62 -0.83 -14.05
CA TRP A 362 10.57 0.20 -14.15
C TRP A 362 9.89 0.46 -12.80
N SER A 363 9.61 -0.57 -12.00
CA SER A 363 9.01 -0.42 -10.67
C SER A 363 9.92 0.30 -9.68
N THR A 364 11.24 0.14 -9.86
CA THR A 364 12.26 0.78 -9.02
C THR A 364 12.44 2.25 -9.37
N PHE A 365 12.36 2.58 -10.67
CA PHE A 365 12.55 3.92 -11.23
C PHE A 365 11.32 4.40 -11.97
N THR A 366 10.17 4.30 -11.32
CA THR A 366 8.89 4.55 -11.98
C THR A 366 8.79 6.02 -12.40
N PRO A 367 8.56 6.30 -13.70
CA PRO A 367 8.22 7.64 -14.13
C PRO A 367 6.81 8.01 -13.66
N PHE A 368 6.62 9.23 -13.18
CA PHE A 368 5.33 9.73 -12.74
C PHE A 368 5.12 11.20 -13.13
N MET A 369 3.86 11.62 -13.23
CA MET A 369 3.47 13.00 -13.51
C MET A 369 2.41 13.47 -12.52
N GLY A 370 2.69 14.61 -11.88
CA GLY A 370 1.79 15.26 -10.94
C GLY A 370 1.16 16.54 -11.50
N LYS A 371 0.65 17.38 -10.59
CA LYS A 371 0.05 18.69 -10.89
C LYS A 371 0.99 19.67 -11.59
N ASP A 372 2.29 19.55 -11.35
CA ASP A 372 3.32 20.37 -11.98
C ASP A 372 3.53 20.03 -13.46
N LEU A 373 2.87 18.98 -13.97
CA LEU A 373 2.92 18.48 -15.34
C LEU A 373 4.32 18.05 -15.80
N ASN A 374 5.21 17.85 -14.84
CA ASN A 374 6.57 17.43 -15.09
C ASN A 374 6.64 15.91 -14.95
N VAL A 375 7.32 15.24 -15.88
CA VAL A 375 7.67 13.83 -15.69
C VAL A 375 8.85 13.76 -14.73
N ARG A 376 8.62 13.11 -13.61
CA ARG A 376 9.56 12.89 -12.51
C ARG A 376 9.83 11.40 -12.38
N TYR A 377 10.88 11.02 -11.66
CA TYR A 377 11.30 9.63 -11.51
C TYR A 377 11.46 9.27 -10.05
N MET A 378 10.89 8.14 -9.65
CA MET A 378 11.16 7.59 -8.32
C MET A 378 12.60 7.10 -8.26
N LEU A 379 13.26 7.30 -7.12
CA LEU A 379 14.53 6.67 -6.76
C LEU A 379 14.26 5.67 -5.64
N GLY A 380 13.47 4.64 -5.96
CA GLY A 380 12.85 3.74 -4.99
C GLY A 380 11.57 4.30 -4.38
N GLY A 381 10.99 3.51 -3.49
CA GLY A 381 9.62 3.63 -3.04
C GLY A 381 8.68 2.79 -3.90
N ASN A 382 7.51 2.48 -3.36
CA ASN A 382 6.49 1.67 -4.01
C ASN A 382 5.36 2.54 -4.58
N VAL A 383 4.86 2.17 -5.76
CA VAL A 383 3.68 2.79 -6.38
C VAL A 383 2.42 2.07 -5.92
N SER A 384 1.62 2.74 -5.10
CA SER A 384 0.45 2.14 -4.45
C SER A 384 -0.63 1.57 -5.39
N GLY A 385 -0.60 1.94 -6.68
CA GLY A 385 -1.53 1.43 -7.70
C GLY A 385 -1.07 0.16 -8.43
N SER A 386 0.12 -0.37 -8.16
CA SER A 386 0.59 -1.64 -8.77
C SER A 386 -0.21 -2.84 -8.23
N PHE A 387 -0.37 -3.87 -9.06
CA PHE A 387 -0.97 -5.14 -8.63
C PHE A 387 -0.11 -5.84 -7.54
N LEU A 388 1.20 -5.59 -7.53
CA LEU A 388 2.16 -6.21 -6.62
C LEU A 388 2.34 -5.45 -5.31
N THR A 389 1.73 -4.27 -5.17
CA THR A 389 1.94 -3.33 -4.05
C THR A 389 1.89 -3.99 -2.68
N SER A 390 0.78 -4.65 -2.35
CA SER A 390 0.55 -5.22 -1.03
C SER A 390 1.50 -6.38 -0.72
N ALA A 391 1.84 -7.19 -1.73
CA ALA A 391 2.79 -8.30 -1.59
C ALA A 391 4.23 -7.78 -1.41
N LEU A 392 4.64 -6.77 -2.19
CA LEU A 392 5.95 -6.12 -2.07
C LEU A 392 6.11 -5.50 -0.68
N ASN A 393 5.14 -4.70 -0.23
CA ASN A 393 5.21 -4.04 1.07
C ASN A 393 5.29 -5.08 2.22
N SER A 394 4.47 -6.13 2.16
CA SER A 394 4.47 -7.19 3.17
C SER A 394 5.81 -7.96 3.18
N PHE A 395 6.38 -8.23 2.01
CA PHE A 395 7.71 -8.84 1.88
C PHE A 395 8.79 -7.98 2.51
N VAL A 396 8.80 -6.67 2.25
CA VAL A 396 9.77 -5.74 2.82
C VAL A 396 9.67 -5.69 4.34
N SER A 397 8.45 -5.54 4.89
CA SER A 397 8.22 -5.56 6.34
C SER A 397 8.68 -6.88 6.96
N CYS A 398 8.32 -8.02 6.36
CA CYS A 398 8.72 -9.34 6.84
C CYS A 398 10.23 -9.55 6.81
N PHE A 399 10.89 -9.13 5.73
CA PHE A 399 12.35 -9.18 5.60
C PHE A 399 13.06 -8.41 6.69
N VAL A 400 12.69 -7.15 6.92
CA VAL A 400 13.38 -6.32 7.92
C VAL A 400 13.09 -6.82 9.35
N ILE A 401 11.88 -7.30 9.63
CA ILE A 401 11.54 -7.93 10.91
C ILE A 401 12.37 -9.20 11.13
N ASN A 402 12.44 -10.11 10.16
CA ASN A 402 13.25 -11.32 10.25
C ASN A 402 14.74 -11.00 10.44
N TYR A 403 15.24 -9.98 9.75
CA TYR A 403 16.62 -9.51 9.91
C TYR A 403 16.89 -9.02 11.33
N ALA A 404 16.03 -8.13 11.84
CA ALA A 404 16.16 -7.60 13.18
C ALA A 404 16.04 -8.70 14.25
N TYR A 405 15.05 -9.57 14.10
CA TYR A 405 14.79 -10.67 15.04
C TYR A 405 15.97 -11.63 15.10
N TYR A 406 16.53 -12.02 13.95
CA TYR A 406 17.69 -12.90 13.89
C TYR A 406 18.94 -12.27 14.50
N ARG A 407 19.18 -10.97 14.25
CA ARG A 407 20.32 -10.28 14.85
C ARG A 407 20.21 -10.12 16.36
N TYR A 408 19.00 -10.04 16.90
CA TYR A 408 18.78 -9.86 18.33
C TYR A 408 18.71 -11.19 19.09
N PHE A 409 17.95 -12.16 18.57
CA PHE A 409 17.66 -13.43 19.25
C PHE A 409 18.42 -14.64 18.69
N GLY A 410 19.13 -14.51 17.56
CA GLY A 410 19.78 -15.64 16.88
C GLY A 410 18.81 -16.65 16.25
N SER A 411 17.50 -16.34 16.23
CA SER A 411 16.43 -17.18 15.73
C SER A 411 15.44 -16.37 14.88
N PHE A 412 14.32 -16.95 14.46
CA PHE A 412 13.29 -16.24 13.71
C PHE A 412 11.94 -16.33 14.42
N PRO A 413 11.01 -15.39 14.18
CA PRO A 413 9.63 -15.55 14.63
C PRO A 413 9.06 -16.86 14.10
N SER A 414 8.27 -17.53 14.94
CA SER A 414 7.42 -18.63 14.48
C SER A 414 6.32 -18.07 13.56
N GLU A 415 5.71 -18.96 12.77
CA GLU A 415 4.69 -18.57 11.80
C GLU A 415 3.42 -17.99 12.43
N ASN A 416 3.21 -18.19 13.74
CA ASN A 416 2.08 -17.64 14.49
C ASN A 416 2.48 -16.45 15.38
N ASP A 417 3.72 -16.00 15.29
CA ASP A 417 4.22 -14.89 16.11
C ASP A 417 4.12 -13.56 15.37
N LEU A 418 4.02 -13.59 14.04
CA LEU A 418 4.12 -12.43 13.15
C LEU A 418 3.00 -12.46 12.11
N PHE A 419 2.25 -11.37 12.01
CA PHE A 419 1.25 -11.16 10.95
C PHE A 419 1.42 -9.77 10.34
N ILE A 420 1.31 -9.68 9.01
CA ILE A 420 1.67 -8.47 8.23
C ILE A 420 0.62 -8.22 7.14
N LEU A 421 0.27 -6.95 6.92
CA LEU A 421 -0.34 -6.46 5.68
C LEU A 421 0.32 -5.15 5.27
N GLY A 422 1.24 -5.22 4.32
CA GLY A 422 1.94 -4.05 3.82
C GLY A 422 2.76 -3.38 4.92
N ASP A 423 2.36 -2.16 5.30
CA ASP A 423 2.99 -1.34 6.34
C ASP A 423 2.40 -1.54 7.75
N ASP A 424 1.39 -2.41 7.89
CA ASP A 424 0.81 -2.76 9.19
C ASP A 424 1.28 -4.16 9.62
N PHE A 425 1.67 -4.33 10.88
CA PHE A 425 2.08 -5.63 11.42
C PHE A 425 1.79 -5.80 12.91
N ILE A 426 1.61 -7.05 13.32
CA ILE A 426 1.63 -7.47 14.73
C ILE A 426 2.71 -8.53 14.97
N LEU A 427 3.44 -8.39 16.08
CA LEU A 427 4.54 -9.28 16.46
C LEU A 427 4.53 -9.57 17.96
N GLY A 428 4.43 -10.84 18.34
CA GLY A 428 4.58 -11.29 19.72
C GLY A 428 6.05 -11.35 20.16
N ILE A 429 6.37 -10.75 21.30
CA ILE A 429 7.72 -10.72 21.88
C ILE A 429 7.70 -10.85 23.42
N ASN A 430 8.81 -11.34 23.97
CA ASN A 430 9.00 -11.44 25.43
C ASN A 430 10.01 -10.43 25.98
N ASP A 431 10.78 -9.77 25.11
CA ASP A 431 11.79 -8.79 25.51
C ASP A 431 11.45 -7.41 24.93
N LYS A 432 11.07 -6.48 25.79
CA LYS A 432 10.76 -5.09 25.41
C LYS A 432 11.98 -4.34 24.85
N GLY A 433 13.20 -4.74 25.21
CA GLY A 433 14.45 -4.21 24.66
C GLY A 433 14.55 -4.38 23.15
N PHE A 434 13.92 -5.43 22.61
CA PHE A 434 13.87 -5.68 21.17
C PHE A 434 13.20 -4.55 20.38
N LEU A 435 12.22 -3.82 20.94
CA LEU A 435 11.53 -2.75 20.20
C LEU A 435 12.47 -1.62 19.79
N LYS A 436 13.39 -1.23 20.69
CA LYS A 436 14.40 -0.20 20.40
C LYS A 436 15.36 -0.68 19.31
N PHE A 437 15.75 -1.97 19.38
CA PHE A 437 16.59 -2.60 18.37
C PHE A 437 15.88 -2.66 17.00
N LEU A 438 14.63 -3.11 16.97
CA LEU A 438 13.79 -3.19 15.78
C LEU A 438 13.65 -1.83 15.08
N ALA A 439 13.40 -0.75 15.85
CA ALA A 439 13.34 0.60 15.31
C ALA A 439 14.68 1.06 14.69
N ALA A 440 15.80 0.70 15.32
CA ALA A 440 17.14 1.01 14.80
C ALA A 440 17.42 0.24 13.49
N GLU A 441 17.02 -1.03 13.42
CA GLU A 441 17.17 -1.83 12.20
C GLU A 441 16.29 -1.32 11.06
N PHE A 442 15.03 -0.97 11.29
CA PHE A 442 14.21 -0.32 10.27
C PHE A 442 14.88 0.94 9.72
N LYS A 443 15.46 1.77 10.58
CA LYS A 443 16.21 2.96 10.18
C LYS A 443 17.43 2.62 9.32
N ASN A 444 18.14 1.52 9.60
CA ASN A 444 19.22 1.03 8.76
C ASN A 444 18.72 0.65 7.36
N PHE A 445 17.45 0.26 7.21
CA PHE A 445 16.77 0.02 5.94
C PHE A 445 16.08 1.25 5.34
N ASN A 446 16.36 2.46 5.85
CA ASN A 446 15.70 3.71 5.46
C ASN A 446 14.18 3.71 5.70
N ILE A 447 13.66 2.77 6.48
CA ILE A 447 12.25 2.68 6.86
C ILE A 447 12.09 3.27 8.26
N ILE A 448 11.02 4.02 8.49
CA ILE A 448 10.83 4.73 9.76
C ILE A 448 9.65 4.09 10.50
N LEU A 449 9.94 3.33 11.56
CA LEU A 449 8.92 2.88 12.49
C LEU A 449 8.30 4.10 13.19
N ASN A 450 6.98 4.25 13.06
CA ASN A 450 6.25 5.35 13.65
C ASN A 450 6.00 5.08 15.13
N VAL A 451 6.96 5.47 15.97
CA VAL A 451 6.90 5.22 17.42
C VAL A 451 5.65 5.83 18.07
N SER A 452 5.13 6.94 17.53
CA SER A 452 3.92 7.58 18.07
C SER A 452 2.63 6.78 17.84
N LYS A 453 2.61 5.92 16.81
CA LYS A 453 1.45 5.09 16.44
C LYS A 453 1.67 3.61 16.69
N THR A 454 2.92 3.18 16.83
CA THR A 454 3.27 1.84 17.24
C THR A 454 2.80 1.64 18.68
N ARG A 455 1.88 0.71 18.89
CA ARG A 455 1.37 0.34 20.21
C ARG A 455 2.03 -0.94 20.67
N VAL A 456 2.17 -1.09 21.98
CA VAL A 456 2.61 -2.35 22.61
C VAL A 456 1.49 -2.76 23.55
N ALA A 457 0.77 -3.81 23.19
CA ALA A 457 -0.25 -4.39 24.05
C ALA A 457 0.45 -5.29 25.08
N ASP A 458 0.21 -5.04 26.36
CA ASP A 458 0.70 -5.89 27.43
C ASP A 458 -0.29 -7.03 27.69
N SER A 459 0.16 -8.27 27.48
CA SER A 459 -0.69 -9.45 27.65
C SER A 459 -1.19 -9.60 29.09
N SER A 460 -0.47 -9.07 30.07
CA SER A 460 -0.89 -9.11 31.49
C SER A 460 -2.02 -8.13 31.80
N ASN A 461 -2.10 -7.02 31.07
CA ASN A 461 -3.12 -5.97 31.27
C ASN A 461 -4.34 -6.14 30.36
N GLN A 462 -4.38 -7.24 29.59
CA GLN A 462 -5.52 -7.53 28.72
C GLN A 462 -5.77 -6.41 27.69
N ASP A 463 -4.71 -5.77 27.22
CA ASP A 463 -4.80 -4.67 26.26
C ASP A 463 -5.37 -5.13 24.89
N ASP A 464 -6.04 -4.19 24.22
CA ASP A 464 -6.46 -4.34 22.83
C ASP A 464 -5.24 -4.42 21.90
N ILE A 465 -5.31 -5.31 20.92
CA ILE A 465 -4.31 -5.41 19.84
C ILE A 465 -4.79 -4.53 18.68
N THR A 466 -4.00 -3.56 18.22
CA THR A 466 -4.36 -2.75 17.05
C THR A 466 -3.78 -3.38 15.78
N PHE A 467 -4.61 -3.69 14.79
CA PHE A 467 -4.15 -4.26 13.51
C PHE A 467 -5.18 -4.03 12.39
N LEU A 468 -4.70 -3.70 11.19
CA LEU A 468 -5.48 -3.39 9.99
C LEU A 468 -6.46 -2.22 10.18
N GLY A 469 -6.09 -1.27 11.03
CA GLY A 469 -6.95 -0.16 11.41
C GLY A 469 -8.18 -0.58 12.21
N PHE A 470 -8.09 -1.63 13.03
CA PHE A 470 -9.08 -2.04 14.04
C PHE A 470 -8.42 -2.25 15.41
N ASN A 471 -9.16 -2.01 16.48
CA ASN A 471 -8.77 -2.43 17.83
C ASN A 471 -9.43 -3.77 18.13
N TRP A 472 -8.64 -4.81 18.34
CA TRP A 472 -9.12 -6.17 18.57
C TRP A 472 -9.16 -6.44 20.06
N ASN A 473 -10.38 -6.56 20.59
CA ASN A 473 -10.62 -6.73 22.02
C ASN A 473 -10.11 -8.08 22.55
N LEU A 474 -10.37 -8.38 23.83
CA LEU A 474 -9.95 -9.63 24.46
C LEU A 474 -10.51 -10.89 23.80
N LEU A 475 -11.72 -10.80 23.25
CA LEU A 475 -12.36 -11.88 22.50
C LEU A 475 -11.89 -11.92 21.03
N SER A 476 -10.94 -11.06 20.68
CA SER A 476 -10.44 -10.86 19.32
C SER A 476 -11.55 -10.42 18.35
N GLU A 477 -12.49 -9.61 18.82
CA GLU A 477 -13.50 -8.98 18.00
C GLU A 477 -13.04 -7.55 17.64
N PRO A 478 -13.20 -7.11 16.37
CA PRO A 478 -12.74 -5.80 15.93
C PRO A 478 -13.66 -4.69 16.43
N ASP A 479 -13.10 -3.59 16.91
CA ASP A 479 -13.83 -2.39 17.33
C ASP A 479 -13.10 -1.11 16.91
N GLN A 480 -13.77 0.04 17.04
CA GLN A 480 -13.21 1.35 16.72
C GLN A 480 -13.72 2.48 17.62
N SER A 481 -12.92 3.56 17.68
CA SER A 481 -13.31 4.75 18.44
C SER A 481 -14.45 5.50 17.74
N LEU A 482 -15.15 6.32 18.52
CA LEU A 482 -16.21 7.16 18.00
C LEU A 482 -15.70 8.18 16.97
N GLU A 483 -14.52 8.74 17.20
CA GLU A 483 -13.83 9.65 16.28
C GLU A 483 -13.58 8.97 14.94
N TRP A 484 -13.14 7.70 14.97
CA TRP A 484 -12.96 6.91 13.76
C TRP A 484 -14.28 6.71 13.01
N ILE A 485 -15.36 6.37 13.71
CA ILE A 485 -16.69 6.21 13.10
C ILE A 485 -17.15 7.53 12.49
N CYS A 486 -17.03 8.65 13.21
CA CYS A 486 -17.35 9.98 12.72
C CYS A 486 -16.56 10.30 11.45
N ALA A 487 -15.24 10.12 11.48
CA ALA A 487 -14.35 10.37 10.35
C ALA A 487 -14.79 9.61 9.09
N HIS A 488 -15.10 8.31 9.21
CA HIS A 488 -15.37 7.44 8.05
C HIS A 488 -16.82 7.49 7.56
N THR A 489 -17.75 7.91 8.41
CA THR A 489 -19.18 8.05 8.06
C THR A 489 -19.51 9.46 7.55
N VAL A 490 -19.06 10.51 8.25
CA VAL A 490 -19.38 11.91 7.95
C VAL A 490 -18.50 12.46 6.83
N PHE A 491 -17.22 12.08 6.79
CA PHE A 491 -16.24 12.59 5.82
C PHE A 491 -15.75 11.45 4.90
N PRO A 492 -16.57 11.01 3.95
CA PRO A 492 -16.25 9.84 3.13
C PRO A 492 -15.01 10.09 2.26
N GLU A 493 -14.18 9.06 2.02
CA GLU A 493 -13.02 9.19 1.10
C GLU A 493 -13.42 9.31 -0.37
N ARG A 494 -14.64 8.87 -0.70
CA ARG A 494 -15.20 8.85 -2.07
C ARG A 494 -16.70 9.09 -2.00
N THR A 495 -17.21 9.87 -2.95
CA THR A 495 -18.64 9.95 -3.24
C THR A 495 -19.08 8.66 -3.92
N ILE A 496 -20.16 8.05 -3.45
CA ILE A 496 -20.78 6.91 -4.14
C ILE A 496 -21.69 7.50 -5.22
N GLU A 497 -21.27 7.39 -6.47
CA GLU A 497 -22.07 7.85 -7.62
C GLU A 497 -23.30 6.95 -7.80
N GLY A 498 -24.43 7.53 -8.20
CA GLY A 498 -25.66 6.77 -8.48
C GLY A 498 -26.48 6.32 -7.26
N ILE A 499 -26.06 6.67 -6.03
CA ILE A 499 -26.88 6.49 -4.82
C ILE A 499 -27.10 7.85 -4.15
N SER A 500 -28.34 8.19 -3.84
CA SER A 500 -28.72 9.45 -3.20
C SER A 500 -29.58 9.22 -1.95
N GLY A 501 -29.62 10.22 -1.08
CA GLY A 501 -30.50 10.21 0.09
C GLY A 501 -30.17 9.08 1.08
N TYR A 502 -31.22 8.41 1.57
CA TYR A 502 -31.11 7.41 2.64
C TYR A 502 -30.35 6.15 2.23
N ASP A 503 -30.44 5.72 0.98
CA ASP A 503 -29.71 4.54 0.51
C ASP A 503 -28.20 4.73 0.62
N ARG A 504 -27.72 5.96 0.39
CA ARG A 504 -26.29 6.29 0.53
C ARG A 504 -25.85 6.25 1.98
N VAL A 505 -26.70 6.77 2.87
CA VAL A 505 -26.48 6.73 4.33
C VAL A 505 -26.42 5.28 4.81
N LEU A 506 -27.40 4.45 4.44
CA LEU A 506 -27.44 3.03 4.83
C LEU A 506 -26.25 2.25 4.26
N ALA A 507 -25.92 2.42 2.98
CA ALA A 507 -24.75 1.80 2.38
C ALA A 507 -23.47 2.20 3.12
N ARG A 508 -23.34 3.49 3.49
CA ARG A 508 -22.20 3.99 4.28
C ARG A 508 -22.15 3.32 5.64
N MET A 509 -23.27 3.28 6.37
CA MET A 509 -23.35 2.64 7.68
C MET A 509 -22.98 1.17 7.60
N CYS A 510 -23.48 0.44 6.61
CA CYS A 510 -23.09 -0.96 6.45
C CYS A 510 -21.60 -1.13 6.15
N SER A 511 -21.05 -0.26 5.30
CA SER A 511 -19.62 -0.30 4.97
C SER A 511 -18.69 0.20 6.06
N VAL A 512 -19.17 0.72 7.19
CA VAL A 512 -18.33 1.32 8.25
C VAL A 512 -18.69 0.78 9.64
N ILE A 513 -19.95 0.85 10.03
CA ILE A 513 -20.44 0.54 11.38
C ILE A 513 -20.60 -0.97 11.58
N PHE A 514 -21.17 -1.71 10.63
CA PHE A 514 -21.28 -3.17 10.76
C PHE A 514 -19.96 -3.91 10.54
N GLN A 515 -18.86 -3.18 10.40
CA GLN A 515 -17.51 -3.75 10.34
C GLN A 515 -16.89 -3.95 11.73
N ILE A 516 -17.55 -3.47 12.79
CA ILE A 516 -17.07 -3.49 14.17
C ILE A 516 -18.08 -4.14 15.10
N LYS A 517 -17.61 -4.72 16.21
CA LYS A 517 -18.42 -5.41 17.21
C LYS A 517 -19.53 -4.53 17.76
N SER A 518 -19.22 -3.29 18.10
CA SER A 518 -20.18 -2.30 18.64
C SER A 518 -21.17 -1.77 17.60
N GLY A 519 -21.07 -2.20 16.34
CA GLY A 519 -21.84 -1.71 15.20
C GLY A 519 -23.36 -1.66 15.41
N PRO A 520 -24.03 -2.77 15.77
CA PRO A 520 -25.49 -2.80 15.96
C PRO A 520 -25.93 -1.86 17.08
N VAL A 521 -25.20 -1.85 18.20
CA VAL A 521 -25.49 -0.95 19.33
C VAL A 521 -25.36 0.52 18.90
N PHE A 522 -24.35 0.83 18.10
CA PHE A 522 -24.20 2.17 17.53
C PHE A 522 -25.35 2.46 16.56
N PHE A 523 -25.70 1.55 15.65
CA PHE A 523 -26.80 1.74 14.71
C PHE A 523 -28.12 2.04 15.43
N ASP A 524 -28.46 1.26 16.46
CA ASP A 524 -29.69 1.46 17.22
C ASP A 524 -29.71 2.83 17.90
N ARG A 525 -28.65 3.13 18.66
CA ARG A 525 -28.55 4.37 19.45
C ARG A 525 -28.51 5.62 18.59
N PHE A 526 -27.83 5.58 17.45
CA PHE A 526 -27.58 6.76 16.63
C PHE A 526 -28.65 6.93 15.56
N ILE A 527 -28.96 5.86 14.84
CA ILE A 527 -29.72 5.96 13.61
C ILE A 527 -31.18 5.60 13.84
N PHE A 528 -31.43 4.48 14.51
CA PHE A 528 -32.79 3.96 14.67
C PHE A 528 -33.65 4.87 15.56
N TYR A 529 -33.13 5.34 16.70
CA TYR A 529 -33.91 6.16 17.62
C TYR A 529 -33.97 7.65 17.26
N SER A 530 -32.98 8.16 16.52
CA SER A 530 -32.92 9.60 16.19
C SER A 530 -33.70 9.97 14.92
N ASN A 531 -34.02 9.00 14.05
CA ASN A 531 -34.74 9.26 12.79
C ASN A 531 -35.99 8.40 12.65
N LYS A 532 -37.13 8.94 13.08
CA LYS A 532 -38.46 8.30 12.97
C LYS A 532 -38.84 7.89 11.55
N LYS A 533 -38.39 8.62 10.51
CA LYS A 533 -38.69 8.29 9.11
C LYS A 533 -37.93 7.05 8.66
N LEU A 534 -36.63 6.99 8.93
CA LEU A 534 -35.81 5.82 8.60
C LEU A 534 -36.24 4.60 9.42
N GLN A 535 -36.54 4.80 10.70
CA GLN A 535 -37.12 3.78 11.56
C GLN A 535 -38.40 3.21 10.95
N LYS A 536 -39.36 4.07 10.58
CA LYS A 536 -40.62 3.68 9.93
C LYS A 536 -40.35 2.90 8.65
N GLN A 537 -39.46 3.37 7.78
CA GLN A 537 -39.11 2.66 6.54
C GLN A 537 -38.52 1.26 6.81
N LEU A 538 -37.61 1.13 7.79
CA LEU A 538 -37.02 -0.16 8.15
C LEU A 538 -38.08 -1.11 8.71
N VAL A 539 -38.94 -0.64 9.62
CA VAL A 539 -40.04 -1.43 10.20
C VAL A 539 -41.06 -1.85 9.15
N GLU A 540 -41.50 -0.93 8.29
CA GLU A 540 -42.42 -1.23 7.18
C GLU A 540 -41.83 -2.22 6.18
N SER A 541 -40.51 -2.18 5.95
CA SER A 541 -39.80 -3.16 5.13
C SER A 541 -39.50 -4.48 5.84
N ASN A 542 -39.90 -4.62 7.11
CA ASN A 542 -39.50 -5.71 8.01
C ASN A 542 -37.98 -5.96 7.99
N TYR A 543 -37.18 -4.89 8.00
CA TYR A 543 -35.72 -4.89 7.88
C TYR A 543 -35.15 -5.56 6.61
N LYS A 544 -35.99 -5.87 5.62
CA LYS A 544 -35.57 -6.46 4.33
C LYS A 544 -35.17 -5.41 3.31
N LEU A 545 -34.76 -4.23 3.76
CA LEU A 545 -34.28 -3.19 2.87
C LEU A 545 -33.08 -3.71 2.08
N LYS A 546 -33.21 -3.66 0.77
CA LYS A 546 -32.32 -4.28 -0.19
C LYS A 546 -31.08 -3.41 -0.38
N ILE A 547 -29.99 -3.73 0.33
CA ILE A 547 -28.72 -3.00 0.17
C ILE A 547 -27.96 -3.60 -1.00
N ARG A 548 -27.80 -2.80 -2.06
CA ARG A 548 -26.90 -3.18 -3.14
C ARG A 548 -25.46 -2.98 -2.68
N LEU A 549 -24.66 -4.04 -2.75
CA LEU A 549 -23.24 -3.90 -2.45
C LEU A 549 -22.60 -2.98 -3.50
N VAL A 550 -21.67 -2.13 -3.08
CA VAL A 550 -20.82 -1.39 -4.00
C VAL A 550 -19.63 -2.27 -4.31
N LYS A 551 -19.39 -2.55 -5.59
CA LYS A 551 -18.18 -3.26 -6.06
C LYS A 551 -16.95 -2.38 -5.79
N ASP A 552 -15.76 -2.98 -5.78
CA ASP A 552 -14.47 -2.27 -5.60
C ASP A 552 -14.26 -1.09 -6.58
N ASP A 553 -14.97 -1.13 -7.70
CA ASP A 553 -14.90 -0.18 -8.78
C ASP A 553 -15.92 0.98 -8.67
N GLY A 554 -16.64 1.05 -7.53
CA GLY A 554 -17.60 2.10 -7.22
C GLY A 554 -18.99 1.90 -7.82
N MET A 555 -19.20 0.86 -8.63
CA MET A 555 -20.52 0.56 -9.20
C MET A 555 -21.38 -0.26 -8.24
N LEU A 556 -22.69 -0.10 -8.35
CA LEU A 556 -23.65 -0.98 -7.71
C LEU A 556 -23.50 -2.40 -8.25
N SER A 557 -23.40 -3.35 -7.33
CA SER A 557 -23.48 -4.77 -7.65
C SER A 557 -24.95 -5.18 -7.85
N ASN A 558 -25.13 -6.26 -8.59
CA ASN A 558 -26.43 -6.95 -8.64
C ASN A 558 -26.69 -7.75 -7.36
N ILE A 559 -25.71 -7.84 -6.46
CA ILE A 559 -25.84 -8.51 -5.17
C ILE A 559 -26.58 -7.56 -4.25
N VAL A 560 -27.73 -8.03 -3.81
CA VAL A 560 -28.58 -7.35 -2.86
C VAL A 560 -28.56 -8.17 -1.59
N ILE A 561 -28.09 -7.56 -0.51
CA ILE A 561 -28.12 -8.18 0.81
C ILE A 561 -29.21 -7.48 1.63
N PRO A 562 -30.15 -8.26 2.21
CA PRO A 562 -31.10 -7.74 3.18
C PRO A 562 -30.41 -7.06 4.37
N PHE A 563 -30.91 -5.90 4.81
CA PHE A 563 -30.30 -5.15 5.92
C PHE A 563 -30.21 -5.97 7.21
N ASP A 564 -31.24 -6.75 7.54
CA ASP A 564 -31.24 -7.69 8.69
C ASP A 564 -30.02 -8.64 8.69
N THR A 565 -29.53 -9.04 7.52
CA THR A 565 -28.31 -9.86 7.40
C THR A 565 -27.09 -9.12 7.94
N PHE A 566 -26.91 -7.84 7.60
CA PHE A 566 -25.82 -7.02 8.18
C PHE A 566 -26.00 -6.81 9.68
N TYR A 567 -27.23 -6.55 10.10
CA TYR A 567 -27.54 -6.28 11.49
C TYR A 567 -27.25 -7.49 12.39
N HIS A 568 -27.63 -8.69 11.96
CA HIS A 568 -27.44 -9.92 12.72
C HIS A 568 -26.04 -10.54 12.58
N ALA A 569 -25.48 -10.58 11.36
CA ALA A 569 -24.13 -11.11 11.16
C ALA A 569 -23.05 -10.13 11.64
N ASN A 570 -23.32 -8.82 11.60
CA ASN A 570 -22.42 -7.76 12.02
C ASN A 570 -21.03 -7.90 11.36
N TRP A 571 -19.95 -7.66 12.10
CA TRP A 571 -18.58 -7.71 11.60
C TRP A 571 -18.16 -9.07 11.04
N THR A 572 -18.85 -10.17 11.40
CA THR A 572 -18.53 -11.52 10.93
C THR A 572 -18.90 -11.75 9.46
N LEU A 573 -19.69 -10.85 8.86
CA LEU A 573 -20.02 -10.88 7.43
C LEU A 573 -18.83 -10.47 6.54
N PHE A 574 -17.84 -9.78 7.12
CA PHE A 574 -16.70 -9.19 6.42
C PHE A 574 -15.40 -9.93 6.73
#